data_AF-X0T2B5-F1
#
_entry.id   AF-X0T2B5-F1
#
_cell.length_a   1.000
_cell.length_b   1.000
_cell.length_c   1.000
_cell.angle_alpha   90.00
_cell.angle_beta   90.00
_cell.angle_gamma   90.00
#
_symmetry.space_group_name_H-M   'P 1'
#
loop_
_entity.id
_entity.type
_entity.pdbx_description
1 polymer ?
#
loop_
_entity_poly.entity_id
_entity_poly.type
_entity_poly.pdbx_seq_one_letter_code
_entity_poly.pdbx_strand_id
1 'polypeptide(L)'
;MNTRFTCNIETTESDLFGAWNIVENEFVFCPAALLEAYGSGNTITMDCYSALTAEMTVLLAMITRDAGPLILPNGEALPRHPDFKVVLEA
;
A
#
# COMPACT_ATOMS: atom_id res chain seq x y z
N MET A 1 -2.67 -15.40 0.67
CA MET A 1 -2.59 -15.23 -0.80
C MET A 1 -1.33 -14.40 -1.08
N ASN A 2 -0.51 -14.76 -2.07
CA ASN A 2 0.68 -13.96 -2.41
C ASN A 2 0.29 -12.95 -3.48
N THR A 3 0.33 -11.66 -3.13
CA THR A 3 0.04 -10.57 -4.06
C THR A 3 1.36 -9.99 -4.56
N ARG A 4 1.46 -9.73 -5.87
CA ARG A 4 2.66 -9.20 -6.49
C ARG A 4 2.37 -7.83 -7.12
N PHE A 5 3.25 -6.87 -6.89
CA PHE A 5 3.15 -5.52 -7.42
C PHE A 5 4.47 -5.12 -8.07
N THR A 6 4.44 -4.74 -9.35
CA THR A 6 5.64 -4.31 -10.07
C THR A 6 5.71 -2.79 -10.07
N CYS A 7 6.75 -2.25 -9.43
CA CYS A 7 6.98 -0.82 -9.33
C CYS A 7 7.64 -0.27 -10.60
N ASN A 8 7.43 1.02 -10.86
CA ASN A 8 8.11 1.76 -11.91
C ASN A 8 8.19 3.26 -11.54
N ILE A 9 8.77 4.07 -12.43
CA ILE A 9 8.95 5.52 -12.21
C ILE A 9 7.63 6.31 -12.21
N GLU A 10 6.58 5.74 -12.81
CA GLU A 10 5.25 6.33 -12.90
C GLU A 10 4.34 5.89 -11.74
N THR A 11 4.82 5.00 -10.86
CA THR A 11 4.05 4.53 -9.70
C THR A 11 3.74 5.70 -8.78
N THR A 12 2.45 5.89 -8.53
CA THR A 12 1.91 6.99 -7.74
C THR A 12 1.55 6.54 -6.33
N GLU A 13 1.21 7.51 -5.48
CA GLU A 13 0.62 7.24 -4.17
C GLU A 13 -0.67 6.40 -4.32
N SER A 14 -1.51 6.71 -5.30
CA SER A 14 -2.76 5.97 -5.51
C SER A 14 -2.54 4.50 -5.88
N ASP A 15 -1.44 4.17 -6.57
CA ASP A 15 -1.11 2.78 -6.91
C ASP A 15 -0.64 1.97 -5.69
N LEU A 16 -0.04 2.64 -4.71
CA LEU A 16 0.46 2.02 -3.48
C LEU A 16 -0.60 2.01 -2.37
N PHE A 17 -1.38 3.08 -2.24
CA PHE A 17 -2.28 3.28 -1.11
C PHE A 17 -3.75 3.14 -1.49
N GLY A 18 -4.09 3.33 -2.76
CA GLY A 18 -5.47 3.35 -3.22
C GLY A 18 -5.99 4.76 -3.46
N ALA A 19 -7.23 4.84 -3.91
CA ALA A 19 -7.86 6.08 -4.32
C ALA A 19 -9.33 6.12 -3.92
N TRP A 20 -9.86 7.33 -3.82
CA TRP A 20 -11.30 7.54 -3.74
C TRP A 20 -11.92 7.38 -5.12
N ASN A 21 -12.90 6.49 -5.21
CA ASN A 21 -13.69 6.28 -6.40
C ASN A 21 -15.16 6.63 -6.13
N ILE A 22 -15.90 6.90 -7.20
CA ILE A 22 -17.35 7.05 -7.16
C ILE A 22 -17.96 5.73 -7.60
N VAL A 23 -18.61 5.03 -6.67
CA VAL A 23 -19.29 3.75 -6.91
C VAL A 23 -20.75 3.92 -6.51
N GLU A 24 -21.68 3.68 -7.43
CA GLU A 24 -23.13 3.78 -7.15
C GLU A 24 -23.57 5.12 -6.51
N ASN A 25 -22.97 6.24 -6.92
CA ASN A 25 -23.14 7.60 -6.37
C ASN A 25 -22.60 7.82 -4.95
N GLU A 26 -21.81 6.89 -4.42
CA GLU A 26 -21.11 7.05 -3.15
C GLU A 26 -19.61 7.24 -3.36
N PHE A 27 -19.00 8.09 -2.53
CA PHE A 27 -17.54 8.20 -2.46
C PHE A 27 -17.02 7.05 -1.60
N VAL A 28 -16.31 6.12 -2.23
CA VAL A 28 -15.76 4.92 -1.58
C VAL A 28 -14.24 4.96 -1.70
N PHE A 29 -13.55 4.78 -0.58
CA PHE A 29 -12.12 4.59 -0.60
C PHE A 29 -11.81 3.14 -1.03
N CYS A 30 -11.10 2.99 -2.15
CA CYS A 30 -10.67 1.71 -2.67
C CYS A 30 -9.18 1.52 -2.33
N PRO A 31 -8.83 0.72 -1.32
CA PRO A 31 -7.43 0.47 -0.95
C PRO A 31 -6.70 -0.24 -2.09
N ALA A 32 -5.43 0.11 -2.30
CA ALA A 32 -4.57 -0.64 -3.21
C ALA A 32 -4.04 -1.93 -2.56
N ALA A 33 -3.44 -2.79 -3.38
CA ALA A 33 -2.95 -4.11 -2.98
C ALA A 33 -2.05 -4.10 -1.73
N LEU A 34 -1.23 -3.06 -1.55
CA LEU A 34 -0.35 -2.93 -0.38
C LEU A 34 -1.15 -2.65 0.90
N LEU A 35 -2.15 -1.76 0.89
CA LEU A 35 -3.03 -1.53 2.05
C LEU A 35 -3.96 -2.70 2.33
N GLU A 36 -4.46 -3.36 1.29
CA GLU A 36 -5.22 -4.60 1.46
C GLU A 36 -4.39 -5.66 2.19
N ALA A 37 -3.14 -5.87 1.75
CA ALA A 37 -2.21 -6.77 2.41
C ALA A 37 -1.90 -6.34 3.84
N TYR A 38 -1.73 -5.03 4.06
CA TYR A 38 -1.46 -4.43 5.36
C TYR A 38 -2.53 -4.77 6.41
N GLY A 39 -3.81 -4.62 6.05
CA GLY A 39 -4.93 -4.90 6.94
C GLY A 39 -5.29 -6.40 7.05
N SER A 40 -5.03 -7.18 6.00
CA SER A 40 -5.43 -8.60 5.94
C SER A 40 -4.35 -9.59 6.38
N GLY A 41 -3.11 -9.14 6.59
CA GLY A 41 -2.00 -10.01 6.97
C GLY A 41 -1.38 -10.80 5.82
N ASN A 42 -1.75 -10.48 4.58
CA ASN A 42 -1.15 -11.12 3.42
C ASN A 42 0.28 -10.63 3.19
N THR A 43 1.06 -11.46 2.52
CA THR A 43 2.40 -11.06 2.05
C THR A 43 2.26 -10.41 0.67
N ILE A 44 2.93 -9.26 0.50
CA ILE A 44 3.06 -8.60 -0.79
C ILE A 44 4.52 -8.62 -1.25
N THR A 45 4.74 -9.03 -2.49
CA THR A 45 6.05 -8.94 -3.15
C THR A 45 6.05 -7.71 -4.05
N MET A 46 7.02 -6.82 -3.86
CA MET A 46 7.22 -5.63 -4.68
C MET A 46 8.48 -5.79 -5.53
N ASP A 47 8.29 -5.91 -6.84
CA ASP A 47 9.38 -6.00 -7.80
C ASP A 47 9.79 -4.60 -8.28
N CYS A 48 11.05 -4.47 -8.72
CA CYS A 48 11.58 -3.24 -9.31
C CYS A 48 11.39 -2.01 -8.40
N TYR A 49 11.39 -2.20 -7.08
CA TYR A 49 11.14 -1.11 -6.12
C TYR A 49 12.18 0.02 -6.23
N SER A 50 13.36 -0.27 -6.78
CA SER A 50 14.40 0.72 -7.08
C SER A 50 14.03 1.70 -8.20
N ALA A 51 12.99 1.40 -8.98
CA ALA A 51 12.47 2.30 -10.00
C ALA A 51 11.51 3.36 -9.43
N LEU A 52 11.11 3.24 -8.16
CA LEU A 52 10.28 4.23 -7.49
C LEU A 52 11.00 5.58 -7.37
N THR A 53 10.21 6.66 -7.37
CA THR A 53 10.72 7.98 -7.01
C THR A 53 11.18 7.98 -5.54
N ALA A 54 12.01 8.97 -5.18
CA ALA A 54 12.46 9.13 -3.79
C ALA A 54 11.27 9.31 -2.82
N GLU A 55 10.24 10.05 -3.24
CA GLU A 55 9.01 10.27 -2.48
C GLU A 55 8.28 8.94 -2.21
N MET A 56 8.04 8.13 -3.24
CA MET A 56 7.39 6.84 -3.10
C MET A 56 8.21 5.86 -2.27
N THR A 57 9.53 5.91 -2.37
CA THR A 57 10.43 5.09 -1.55
C THR A 57 10.30 5.43 -0.06
N VAL A 58 10.19 6.71 0.28
CA VAL A 58 9.98 7.16 1.67
C VAL A 58 8.63 6.67 2.19
N LEU A 59 7.57 6.82 1.39
CA LEU A 59 6.23 6.33 1.76
C LEU A 59 6.22 4.81 1.99
N LEU A 60 6.86 4.03 1.12
CA LEU A 60 7.01 2.58 1.31
C LEU A 60 7.81 2.24 2.57
N ALA A 61 8.86 3.01 2.89
CA ALA A 61 9.65 2.82 4.09
C ALA A 61 8.84 3.07 5.37
N MET A 62 7.89 4.02 5.35
CA MET A 62 7.00 4.30 6.49
C MET A 62 6.13 3.08 6.83
N ILE A 63 5.57 2.42 5.81
CA ILE A 63 4.73 1.23 6.00
C ILE A 63 5.56 0.03 6.48
N THR A 64 6.75 -0.16 5.93
CA THR A 64 7.53 -1.39 6.17
C THR A 64 8.19 -1.42 7.56
N ARG A 65 8.68 -0.28 8.06
CA ARG A 65 9.60 -0.25 9.22
C ARG A 65 8.97 -0.24 10.60
N ASP A 66 7.92 0.54 10.84
CA ASP A 66 7.36 0.68 12.19
C ASP A 66 5.96 1.31 12.18
N ALA A 67 5.13 0.90 11.22
CA ALA A 67 3.80 1.48 11.10
C ALA A 67 2.86 0.85 12.15
N GLY A 68 2.42 1.66 13.11
CA GLY A 68 1.22 1.42 13.90
C GLY A 68 -0.03 1.49 13.01
N PRO A 69 -1.22 1.80 13.54
CA PRO A 69 -2.38 2.03 12.68
C PRO A 69 -2.08 3.14 11.67
N LEU A 70 -2.33 2.88 10.38
CA LEU A 70 -2.29 3.90 9.34
C LEU A 70 -3.59 4.69 9.39
N ILE A 71 -3.49 6.02 9.36
CA ILE A 71 -4.69 6.86 9.22
C ILE A 71 -4.96 7.02 7.73
N LEU A 72 -6.08 6.46 7.29
CA LEU A 72 -6.54 6.56 5.91
C LEU A 72 -7.08 7.99 5.64
N PRO A 73 -7.16 8.42 4.37
CA PRO A 73 -7.71 9.72 4.02
C PRO A 73 -9.15 9.96 4.50
N ASN A 74 -9.92 8.90 4.76
CA ASN A 74 -11.27 8.98 5.34
C ASN A 74 -11.27 9.22 6.86
N GLY A 75 -10.10 9.33 7.50
CA GLY A 75 -9.92 9.47 8.93
C GLY A 75 -9.99 8.17 9.72
N GLU A 76 -10.26 7.03 9.06
CA GLU A 76 -10.27 5.72 9.71
C GLU A 76 -8.85 5.22 9.97
N ALA A 77 -8.68 4.55 11.10
CA ALA A 77 -7.45 3.87 11.42
C ALA A 77 -7.48 2.46 10.83
N LEU A 78 -6.56 2.17 9.91
CA LEU A 78 -6.28 0.82 9.41
C LEU A 78 -5.19 0.19 10.30
N PRO A 79 -5.53 -0.75 11.21
CA PRO A 79 -4.53 -1.40 12.04
C PRO A 79 -3.63 -2.29 11.20
N ARG A 80 -2.35 -2.37 11.59
CA ARG A 80 -1.42 -3.32 11.00
C ARG A 80 -1.79 -4.74 11.40
N HIS A 81 -1.93 -5.63 10.44
CA HIS A 81 -2.06 -7.05 10.74
C HIS A 81 -0.69 -7.62 11.18
N PRO A 82 -0.61 -8.44 12.24
CA PRO A 82 0.66 -8.98 12.76
C PRO A 82 1.44 -9.83 11.74
N ASP A 83 0.72 -10.53 10.85
CA ASP A 83 1.33 -11.39 9.82
C ASP A 83 1.73 -10.65 8.54
N PHE A 84 1.45 -9.35 8.43
CA PHE A 84 1.77 -8.57 7.24
C PHE A 84 3.29 -8.55 6.98
N LYS A 85 3.67 -8.88 5.75
CA LYS A 85 5.07 -8.90 5.28
C LYS A 85 5.19 -8.27 3.90
N VAL A 86 6.26 -7.51 3.71
CA VAL A 86 6.67 -7.00 2.40
C VAL A 86 7.97 -7.69 2.01
N VAL A 87 7.99 -8.27 0.81
CA VAL A 87 9.19 -8.83 0.19
C VAL A 87 9.59 -7.88 -0.94
N LEU A 88 10.81 -7.34 -0.88
CA LEU A 88 11.35 -6.47 -1.91
C LEU A 88 12.26 -7.30 -2.82
N GLU A 89 11.93 -7.36 -4.11
CA GLU A 89 12.76 -8.00 -5.14
C GLU A 89 13.29 -6.91 -6.08
N ALA A 90 14.61 -6.89 -6.27
CA ALA A 90 15.32 -5.92 -7.09
C ALA A 90 15.40 -6.36 -8.56
#